data_AF-A0A444U6X4-F1
#
_entry.id   AF-A0A444U6X4-F1
#
_cell.length_a   1.000
_cell.length_b   1.000
_cell.length_c   1.000
_cell.angle_alpha   90.00
_cell.angle_beta   90.00
_cell.angle_gamma   90.00
#
_symmetry.space_group_name_H-M   'P 1'
#
loop_
_entity.id
_entity.type
_entity.pdbx_description
1 polymer ?
#
loop_
_entity_poly.entity_id
_entity_poly.type
_entity_poly.pdbx_seq_one_letter_code
_entity_poly.pdbx_strand_id
1 'polypeptide(L)'
;MGANEHGVCIGNEAVWGREEASDSEALLGMDLVRLGLERADSAEKALEVIAELLERHGQGGNCMEDESIFTYHNSFLIADRKEAWILETSGKYWAAEKIEGK
;
A
#
# COMPACT_ATOMS: atom_id res chain seq x y z
N MET A 1 3.46 -2.94 8.52
CA MET A 1 2.28 -3.81 8.75
C MET A 1 1.55 -3.44 10.03
N GLY A 2 0.24 -3.68 10.12
CA GLY A 2 -0.56 -3.43 11.32
C GLY A 2 -1.99 -3.98 11.21
N ALA A 3 -2.77 -3.79 12.29
CA ALA A 3 -4.18 -4.15 12.33
C ALA A 3 -5.04 -3.11 13.08
N ASN A 4 -6.35 -3.04 12.79
CA ASN A 4 -7.30 -2.10 13.41
C ASN A 4 -8.42 -2.79 14.22
N GLU A 5 -9.28 -1.99 14.87
CA GLU A 5 -10.38 -2.44 15.71
C GLU A 5 -11.48 -3.22 14.97
N HIS A 6 -11.55 -3.09 13.64
CA HIS A 6 -12.52 -3.77 12.80
C HIS A 6 -12.05 -5.16 12.36
N GLY A 7 -10.78 -5.53 12.62
CA GLY A 7 -10.17 -6.74 12.09
C GLY A 7 -9.55 -6.57 10.71
N VAL A 8 -9.42 -5.31 10.27
CA VAL A 8 -8.43 -4.75 9.34
C VAL A 8 -7.00 -5.25 9.48
N CYS A 9 -6.41 -6.04 8.59
CA CYS A 9 -4.96 -6.33 8.61
C CYS A 9 -4.31 -5.87 7.30
N ILE A 10 -3.23 -5.08 7.39
CA ILE A 10 -2.49 -4.60 6.21
C ILE A 10 -0.99 -4.80 6.41
N GLY A 11 -0.36 -5.50 5.47
CA GLY A 11 1.09 -5.56 5.29
C GLY A 11 1.50 -4.95 3.96
N ASN A 12 2.73 -4.45 3.86
CA ASN A 12 3.30 -4.01 2.60
C ASN A 12 4.77 -4.45 2.49
N GLU A 13 5.25 -4.59 1.27
CA GLU A 13 6.61 -5.01 0.95
C GLU A 13 7.19 -4.12 -0.15
N ALA A 14 8.51 -3.91 -0.11
CA ALA A 14 9.23 -3.15 -1.13
C ALA A 14 9.35 -3.96 -2.42
N VAL A 15 8.94 -3.37 -3.56
CA VAL A 15 9.05 -4.00 -4.88
C VAL A 15 9.75 -3.10 -5.89
N TRP A 16 10.57 -3.71 -6.74
CA TRP A 16 11.26 -3.06 -7.85
C TRP A 16 10.76 -3.64 -9.17
N GLY A 17 10.00 -2.82 -9.90
CA GLY A 17 9.41 -3.16 -11.18
C GLY A 17 10.21 -2.63 -12.37
N ARG A 18 9.54 -2.52 -13.51
CA ARG A 18 10.11 -1.91 -14.72
C ARG A 18 10.14 -0.39 -14.65
N GLU A 19 9.12 0.20 -14.03
CA GLU A 19 9.06 1.64 -13.79
C GLU A 19 9.94 1.99 -12.60
N GLU A 20 10.72 3.07 -12.73
CA GLU A 20 11.55 3.58 -11.65
C GLU A 20 10.69 4.20 -10.55
N ALA A 21 11.06 3.95 -9.29
CA ALA A 21 10.44 4.62 -8.16
C ALA A 21 10.83 6.11 -8.14
N SER A 22 9.93 6.96 -7.65
CA SER A 22 10.19 8.40 -7.59
C SER A 22 10.92 8.78 -6.30
N ASP A 23 12.01 9.54 -6.44
CA ASP A 23 12.69 10.20 -5.31
C ASP A 23 11.96 11.45 -4.81
N SER A 24 10.91 11.88 -5.50
CA SER A 24 10.11 13.04 -5.10
C SER A 24 9.25 12.70 -3.89
N GLU A 25 9.16 13.64 -2.94
CA GLU A 25 8.32 13.50 -1.75
C GLU A 25 6.85 13.23 -2.12
N ALA A 26 6.32 12.12 -1.62
CA ALA A 26 4.96 11.65 -1.79
C ALA A 26 4.59 10.73 -0.61
N LEU A 27 3.47 10.00 -0.69
CA LEU A 27 3.12 9.04 0.35
C LEU A 27 4.08 7.84 0.33
N LEU A 28 4.63 7.49 1.50
CA LEU A 28 5.37 6.25 1.65
C LEU A 28 4.40 5.07 1.76
N GLY A 29 4.90 3.85 1.54
CA GLY A 29 4.13 2.64 1.83
C GLY A 29 3.59 2.61 3.24
N MET A 30 4.36 3.11 4.20
CA MET A 30 4.01 3.18 5.63
C MET A 30 2.83 4.12 5.87
N ASP A 31 2.81 5.26 5.17
CA ASP A 31 1.70 6.21 5.24
C ASP A 31 0.42 5.59 4.69
N LEU A 32 0.51 4.90 3.55
CA LEU A 32 -0.62 4.20 2.94
C LEU A 32 -1.16 3.09 3.86
N VAL A 33 -0.30 2.31 4.51
CA VAL A 33 -0.70 1.32 5.52
C VAL A 33 -1.45 1.98 6.67
N ARG A 34 -0.89 3.06 7.24
CA ARG A 34 -1.49 3.74 8.40
C ARG A 34 -2.85 4.35 8.05
N LEU A 35 -2.93 5.04 6.91
CA LEU A 35 -4.16 5.69 6.45
C LEU A 35 -5.24 4.68 6.04
N GLY A 36 -4.85 3.56 5.43
CA GLY A 36 -5.75 2.45 5.13
C GLY A 36 -6.37 1.85 6.40
N LEU A 37 -5.53 1.56 7.40
CA LEU A 37 -5.99 1.02 8.69
C LEU A 37 -6.86 2.01 9.47
N GLU A 38 -6.55 3.31 9.44
CA GLU A 38 -7.30 4.35 10.16
C GLU A 38 -8.71 4.56 9.59
N ARG A 39 -8.92 4.33 8.28
CA ARG A 39 -10.12 4.77 7.56
C ARG A 39 -11.06 3.66 7.12
N ALA A 40 -10.65 2.40 7.21
CA ALA A 40 -11.39 1.27 6.66
C ALA A 40 -11.90 0.30 7.74
N ASP A 41 -13.11 -0.20 7.52
CA ASP A 41 -13.77 -1.23 8.34
C ASP A 41 -13.83 -2.61 7.65
N SER A 42 -13.35 -2.71 6.40
CA SER A 42 -13.18 -3.97 5.65
C SER A 42 -11.90 -3.96 4.79
N ALA A 43 -11.48 -5.15 4.34
CA ALA A 43 -10.33 -5.31 3.45
C ALA A 43 -10.56 -4.63 2.09
N GLU A 44 -11.75 -4.77 1.50
CA GLU A 44 -12.13 -4.08 0.28
C GLU A 44 -12.09 -2.55 0.45
N LYS A 45 -12.60 -2.02 1.58
CA LYS A 45 -12.56 -0.58 1.84
C LYS A 45 -11.13 -0.07 2.04
N ALA A 46 -10.27 -0.85 2.68
CA ALA A 46 -8.87 -0.50 2.84
C ALA A 46 -8.15 -0.41 1.49
N LEU A 47 -8.45 -1.33 0.58
CA LEU A 47 -7.95 -1.31 -0.79
C LEU A 47 -8.35 -0.03 -1.52
N GLU A 48 -9.65 0.31 -1.51
CA GLU A 48 -10.17 1.54 -2.11
C GLU A 48 -9.46 2.79 -1.55
N VAL A 49 -9.32 2.87 -0.22
CA VAL A 49 -8.63 4.00 0.44
C VAL A 49 -7.19 4.14 -0.05
N ILE A 50 -6.44 3.04 -0.13
CA ILE A 50 -5.04 3.06 -0.57
C ILE A 50 -4.97 3.47 -2.05
N ALA A 51 -5.83 2.90 -2.90
CA ALA A 51 -5.89 3.24 -4.33
C ALA A 51 -6.21 4.72 -4.56
N GLU A 52 -7.23 5.26 -3.90
CA GLU A 52 -7.61 6.68 -4.02
C GLU A 52 -6.49 7.62 -3.56
N LEU A 53 -5.81 7.28 -2.47
CA LEU A 53 -4.68 8.05 -1.96
C LEU A 53 -3.49 8.00 -2.92
N LEU A 54 -3.18 6.82 -3.48
CA LEU A 54 -2.14 6.65 -4.47
C LEU A 54 -2.40 7.47 -5.74
N GLU A 55 -3.63 7.44 -6.27
CA GLU A 55 -3.99 8.21 -7.46
C GLU A 55 -3.85 9.72 -7.23
N ARG A 56 -4.35 10.18 -6.08
CA ARG A 56 -4.37 11.61 -5.72
C ARG A 56 -2.99 12.14 -5.39
N HIS A 57 -2.23 11.43 -4.58
CA HIS A 57 -0.99 11.93 -3.97
C HIS A 57 0.27 11.26 -4.52
N GLY A 58 0.16 10.12 -5.21
CA GLY A 58 1.30 9.32 -5.63
C GLY A 58 1.96 8.57 -4.48
N GLN A 59 3.02 7.85 -4.83
CA GLN A 59 3.96 7.24 -3.89
C GLN A 59 5.39 7.56 -4.29
N GLY A 60 6.31 7.58 -3.33
CA GLY A 60 7.71 7.92 -3.54
C GLY A 60 8.31 8.66 -2.35
N GLY A 61 9.54 9.10 -2.52
CA GLY A 61 10.32 9.75 -1.47
C GLY A 61 11.17 8.74 -0.68
N ASN A 62 12.21 9.27 -0.03
CA ASN A 62 13.23 8.45 0.60
C ASN A 62 12.67 7.66 1.80
N CYS A 63 12.89 6.35 1.82
CA CYS A 63 12.51 5.47 2.93
C CYS A 63 13.60 5.35 4.01
N MET A 64 14.69 6.11 3.91
CA MET A 64 15.81 6.14 4.87
C MET A 64 15.89 7.51 5.54
N GLU A 65 16.33 7.53 6.80
CA GLU A 65 16.55 8.77 7.56
C GLU A 65 17.94 9.40 7.29
N ASP A 66 18.87 8.64 6.72
CA ASP A 66 20.23 9.11 6.42
C ASP A 66 20.35 9.68 4.98
N GLU A 67 21.58 10.00 4.56
CA GLU A 67 21.86 10.56 3.23
C GLU A 67 21.71 9.55 2.07
N SER A 68 21.45 8.26 2.36
CA SER A 68 21.24 7.26 1.33
C SER A 68 19.83 7.37 0.73
N ILE A 69 19.74 7.26 -0.60
CA ILE A 69 18.44 7.23 -1.28
C ILE A 69 18.00 5.77 -1.40
N PHE A 70 16.84 5.46 -0.82
CA PHE A 70 16.22 4.15 -0.94
C PHE A 70 14.73 4.32 -1.26
N THR A 71 14.41 4.15 -2.54
CA THR A 71 13.06 4.32 -3.10
C THR A 71 12.59 3.03 -3.77
N TYR A 72 11.28 2.77 -3.64
CA TYR A 72 10.65 1.56 -4.16
C TYR A 72 9.14 1.79 -4.36
N HIS A 73 8.51 0.91 -5.13
CA HIS A 73 7.05 0.80 -5.18
C HIS A 73 6.55 -0.21 -4.14
N ASN A 74 5.26 -0.17 -3.83
CA ASN A 74 4.70 -0.99 -2.76
C ASN A 74 3.76 -2.07 -3.30
N SER A 75 3.95 -3.29 -2.81
CA SER A 75 2.92 -4.33 -2.84
C SER A 75 2.25 -4.41 -1.48
N PHE A 76 0.94 -4.64 -1.42
CA PHE A 76 0.18 -4.73 -0.19
C PHE A 76 -0.59 -6.06 -0.12
N LEU A 77 -0.56 -6.68 1.05
CA LEU A 77 -1.49 -7.74 1.43
C LEU A 77 -2.49 -7.17 2.43
N ILE A 78 -3.76 -7.20 2.05
CA ILE A 78 -4.87 -6.64 2.82
C ILE A 78 -5.83 -7.78 3.14
N ALA A 79 -6.21 -7.95 4.40
CA ALA A 79 -7.10 -9.03 4.80
C ALA A 79 -8.03 -8.63 5.93
N ASP A 80 -9.21 -9.22 5.96
CA ASP A 80 -10.14 -9.19 7.09
C ASP A 80 -10.70 -10.61 7.35
N ARG A 81 -11.79 -10.71 8.13
CA ARG A 81 -12.39 -12.01 8.46
C ARG A 81 -13.10 -12.71 7.30
N LYS A 82 -13.37 -11.99 6.20
CA LYS A 82 -14.17 -12.46 5.06
C LYS A 82 -13.33 -12.67 3.81
N GLU A 83 -12.34 -11.82 3.59
CA GLU A 83 -11.59 -11.81 2.34
C GLU A 83 -10.16 -11.30 2.50
N ALA A 84 -9.36 -11.52 1.45
CA ALA A 84 -8.03 -10.98 1.34
C ALA A 84 -7.75 -10.55 -0.11
N TRP A 85 -6.89 -9.55 -0.24
CA TRP A 85 -6.54 -8.89 -1.48
C TRP A 85 -5.04 -8.68 -1.56
N ILE A 86 -4.50 -8.84 -2.76
CA ILE A 86 -3.17 -8.37 -3.15
C ILE A 86 -3.38 -7.08 -3.94
N LEU A 87 -2.70 -6.00 -3.56
CA LEU A 87 -2.68 -4.73 -4.28
C LEU A 87 -1.23 -4.43 -4.69
N GLU A 88 -0.96 -4.48 -5.98
CA GLU A 88 0.33 -4.14 -6.58
C GLU A 88 0.28 -2.71 -7.12
N THR A 89 1.38 -1.96 -6.93
CA THR A 89 1.45 -0.56 -7.36
C THR A 89 2.72 -0.27 -8.16
N SER A 90 2.64 0.71 -9.07
CA SER A 90 3.76 1.19 -9.88
C SER A 90 3.53 2.66 -10.24
N GLY A 91 4.25 3.58 -9.61
CA GLY A 91 3.93 5.01 -9.66
C GLY A 91 2.52 5.25 -9.16
N LYS A 92 1.64 5.79 -10.02
CA LYS A 92 0.20 5.96 -9.73
C LYS A 92 -0.68 4.81 -10.22
N TYR A 93 -0.12 3.90 -10.99
CA TYR A 93 -0.87 2.75 -11.50
C TYR A 93 -0.97 1.70 -10.39
N TRP A 94 -2.09 1.00 -10.37
CA TRP A 94 -2.31 -0.09 -9.43
C TRP A 94 -3.17 -1.18 -10.06
N ALA A 95 -3.01 -2.38 -9.55
CA ALA A 95 -3.85 -3.53 -9.87
C ALA A 95 -4.12 -4.33 -8.60
N ALA A 96 -5.33 -4.87 -8.50
CA ALA A 96 -5.77 -5.64 -7.34
C ALA A 96 -6.29 -7.01 -7.76
N GLU A 97 -5.95 -8.03 -6.96
CA GLU A 97 -6.47 -9.37 -7.10
C GLU A 97 -7.04 -9.85 -5.76
N LYS A 98 -8.27 -10.38 -5.80
CA LYS A 98 -8.88 -11.04 -4.66
C LYS A 98 -8.32 -12.46 -4.53
N ILE A 99 -7.85 -12.82 -3.34
CA ILE A 99 -7.34 -14.17 -3.09
C ILE A 99 -8.51 -15.14 -3.00
N GLU A 100 -8.52 -16.15 -3.88
CA GLU A 100 -9.45 -17.27 -3.81
C GLU A 100 -8.82 -18.47 -3.06
N GLY A 101 -9.57 -19.04 -2.13
CA GLY A 101 -9.18 -20.29 -1.46
C GLY A 101 -9.30 -21.48 -2.41
N LYS A 102 -8.39 -22.44 -2.31
CA LYS A 102 -8.48 -23.73 -3.01
C LYS A 102 -9.35 -24.73 -2.27
#